data_AF-X8DBM3-F1
#
_entry.id   AF-X8DBM3-F1
#
_cell.length_a   1.000
_cell.length_b   1.000
_cell.length_c   1.000
_cell.angle_alpha   90.00
_cell.angle_beta   90.00
_cell.angle_gamma   90.00
#
_symmetry.space_group_name_H-M   'P 1'
#
loop_
_entity.id
_entity.type
_entity.pdbx_description
1 polymer ?
#
loop_
_entity_poly.entity_id
_entity_poly.type
_entity_poly.pdbx_seq_one_letter_code
_entity_poly.pdbx_strand_id
1 'polypeptide(L)'
;MPEQIDEDHAELTKKVREVFEATATVTGDLTSGFTIKHSIAKKLTGEFRKRLAVQTLTELIGGNWRVEWKTQASEVVFMPKPELDRVIYPTPVPAVRSIAEAVGQYRQTRFAYGVDLDLGVQEWDPLDSPHTLVGGKTGAGKTVYLRTLIMMAALRGWAIVLVDFKGGSFSDFVGWPNVHIISSDPYESIATIHRMYKLQDDRNARARWDQTQWDDNLPYLVIVDEAAQFKVVLERLWNNGSNPKTGRKNALPSPKSTKWPG
;
A
#
# COMPACT_ATOMS: atom_id res chain seq x y z
N MET A 1 -27.60 29.63 24.32
CA MET A 1 -27.07 28.28 24.04
C MET A 1 -28.15 27.32 23.55
N PRO A 2 -29.34 27.18 24.19
CA PRO A 2 -30.43 26.34 23.64
C PRO A 2 -31.00 26.88 22.32
N GLU A 3 -31.19 28.20 22.22
CA GLU A 3 -31.78 28.89 21.07
C GLU A 3 -30.95 28.74 19.78
N GLN A 4 -29.62 28.72 19.91
CA GLN A 4 -28.70 28.58 18.77
C GLN A 4 -28.63 27.14 18.24
N ILE A 5 -28.77 26.14 19.12
CA ILE A 5 -28.85 24.72 18.72
C ILE A 5 -30.14 24.46 17.92
N ASP A 6 -31.24 25.14 18.29
CA ASP A 6 -32.52 25.03 17.58
C ASP A 6 -32.48 25.72 16.21
N GLU A 7 -31.81 26.87 16.09
CA GLU A 7 -31.54 27.52 14.79
C GLU A 7 -30.69 26.66 13.86
N ASP A 8 -29.58 26.10 14.35
CA ASP A 8 -28.70 25.23 13.56
C ASP A 8 -29.43 23.96 13.07
N HIS A 9 -30.26 23.36 13.94
CA HIS A 9 -31.09 22.20 13.58
C HIS A 9 -32.16 22.56 12.54
N ALA A 10 -32.79 23.73 12.67
CA ALA A 10 -33.77 24.23 11.71
C ALA A 10 -33.14 24.51 10.34
N GLU A 11 -31.95 25.11 10.30
CA GLU A 11 -31.21 25.36 9.06
C GLU A 11 -30.78 24.05 8.39
N LEU A 12 -30.25 23.10 9.16
CA LEU A 12 -29.92 21.75 8.67
C LEU A 12 -31.16 21.05 8.08
N THR A 13 -32.28 21.07 8.79
CA THR A 13 -33.53 20.47 8.34
C THR A 13 -34.02 21.11 7.04
N LYS A 14 -33.89 22.43 6.89
CA LYS A 14 -34.22 23.14 5.65
C LYS A 14 -33.37 22.67 4.48
N LYS A 15 -32.03 22.63 4.64
CA LYS A 15 -31.09 22.17 3.59
C LYS A 15 -31.34 20.70 3.20
N VAL A 16 -31.63 19.84 4.16
CA VAL A 16 -31.98 18.43 3.90
C VAL A 16 -33.24 18.32 3.05
N ARG A 17 -34.26 19.12 3.34
CA ARG A 17 -35.53 19.11 2.59
C ARG A 17 -35.37 19.61 1.15
N GLU A 18 -34.43 20.52 0.90
CA GLU A 18 -34.08 20.99 -0.45
C GLU A 18 -33.43 19.89 -1.30
N VAL A 19 -32.57 19.05 -0.69
CA VAL A 19 -31.84 17.98 -1.41
C VAL A 19 -32.66 16.70 -1.55
N PHE A 20 -33.39 16.32 -0.49
CA PHE A 20 -34.19 15.08 -0.46
C PHE A 20 -35.65 15.36 -0.85
N GLU A 21 -36.47 15.76 0.12
CA GLU A 21 -37.87 16.12 -0.07
C GLU A 21 -38.40 16.96 1.09
N ALA A 22 -39.49 17.69 0.88
CA ALA A 22 -40.11 18.54 1.88
C ALA A 22 -40.54 17.79 3.17
N THR A 23 -40.86 16.50 3.08
CA THR A 23 -41.28 15.66 4.21
C THR A 23 -40.12 15.02 4.97
N ALA A 24 -38.87 15.21 4.53
CA ALA A 24 -37.72 14.65 5.20
C ALA A 24 -37.58 15.22 6.61
N THR A 25 -37.17 14.36 7.55
CA THR A 25 -36.90 14.73 8.94
C THR A 25 -35.47 14.41 9.31
N VAL A 26 -34.92 15.20 10.24
CA VAL A 26 -33.53 15.10 10.69
C VAL A 26 -33.50 14.90 12.19
N THR A 27 -32.68 13.95 12.64
CA THR A 27 -32.36 13.72 14.05
C THR A 27 -30.85 13.75 14.25
N GLY A 28 -30.35 14.52 15.22
CA GLY A 28 -28.92 14.74 15.45
C GLY A 28 -28.47 16.13 15.04
N ASP A 29 -27.15 16.33 14.93
CA ASP A 29 -26.54 17.64 14.67
C ASP A 29 -25.28 17.53 13.79
N LEU A 30 -24.71 18.68 13.43
CA LEU A 30 -23.50 18.75 12.60
C LEU A 30 -22.20 18.36 13.34
N THR A 31 -22.22 18.19 14.66
CA THR A 31 -21.01 17.90 15.46
C THR A 31 -20.85 16.41 15.71
N SER A 32 -21.92 15.74 16.12
CA SER A 32 -21.97 14.32 16.47
C SER A 32 -22.43 13.44 15.30
N GLY A 33 -23.03 14.05 14.28
CA GLY A 33 -23.67 13.37 13.16
C GLY A 33 -25.20 13.40 13.27
N PHE A 34 -25.83 13.09 12.14
CA PHE A 34 -27.27 13.20 12.00
C PHE A 34 -27.82 12.10 11.08
N THR A 35 -29.09 11.78 11.28
CA THR A 35 -29.83 10.81 10.48
C THR A 35 -30.97 11.51 9.77
N ILE A 36 -31.08 11.27 8.47
CA ILE A 36 -32.19 11.73 7.63
C ILE A 36 -33.16 10.57 7.46
N LYS A 37 -34.43 10.78 7.79
CA LYS A 37 -35.54 9.90 7.37
C LYS A 37 -36.23 10.50 6.16
N HIS A 38 -36.45 9.68 5.14
CA HIS A 38 -37.08 10.09 3.89
C HIS A 38 -38.08 9.04 3.40
N SER A 39 -38.94 9.38 2.45
CA SER A 39 -39.90 8.47 1.81
C SER A 39 -39.52 8.11 0.36
N ILE A 40 -38.41 8.66 -0.15
CA ILE A 40 -37.98 8.60 -1.56
C ILE A 40 -37.27 7.30 -1.96
N ALA A 41 -37.48 6.18 -1.27
CA ALA A 41 -36.75 4.94 -1.51
C ALA A 41 -36.76 4.51 -3.01
N LYS A 42 -37.81 4.84 -3.77
CA LYS A 42 -37.92 4.53 -5.21
C LYS A 42 -37.20 5.50 -6.17
N LYS A 43 -36.93 6.77 -5.82
CA LYS A 43 -36.21 7.71 -6.74
C LYS A 43 -34.69 7.70 -6.53
N LEU A 44 -34.22 7.23 -5.38
CA LEU A 44 -32.80 7.18 -4.95
C LEU A 44 -32.17 5.77 -5.05
N THR A 45 -32.67 4.93 -5.95
CA THR A 45 -32.22 3.52 -6.09
C THR A 45 -30.86 3.36 -6.76
N GLY A 46 -30.39 4.35 -7.53
CA GLY A 46 -29.11 4.28 -8.24
C GLY A 46 -27.94 4.89 -7.47
N GLU A 47 -26.79 4.22 -7.47
CA GLU A 47 -25.54 4.68 -6.83
C GLU A 47 -25.13 6.10 -7.25
N PHE A 48 -25.32 6.45 -8.52
CA PHE A 48 -25.06 7.79 -9.03
C PHE A 48 -25.90 8.86 -8.30
N ARG A 49 -27.21 8.61 -8.11
CA ARG A 49 -28.11 9.57 -7.46
C ARG A 49 -27.83 9.70 -5.98
N LYS A 50 -27.51 8.58 -5.32
CA LYS A 50 -27.07 8.59 -3.91
C LYS A 50 -25.82 9.44 -3.74
N ARG A 51 -24.82 9.25 -4.60
CA ARG A 51 -23.58 10.04 -4.59
C ARG A 51 -23.86 11.52 -4.81
N LEU A 52 -24.69 11.87 -5.80
CA LEU A 52 -25.05 13.25 -6.09
C LEU A 52 -25.77 13.91 -4.90
N ALA A 53 -26.74 13.23 -4.29
CA ALA A 53 -27.45 13.75 -3.12
C ALA A 53 -26.52 13.99 -1.92
N VAL A 54 -25.60 13.05 -1.65
CA VAL A 54 -24.57 13.22 -0.61
C VAL A 54 -23.69 14.41 -0.93
N GLN A 55 -23.18 14.50 -2.17
CA GLN A 55 -22.29 15.57 -2.59
C GLN A 55 -22.98 16.95 -2.44
N THR A 56 -24.18 17.12 -2.99
CA THR A 56 -24.93 18.38 -2.90
C THR A 56 -25.22 18.76 -1.46
N LEU A 57 -25.62 17.81 -0.61
CA LEU A 57 -25.86 18.11 0.79
C LEU A 57 -24.57 18.49 1.53
N THR A 58 -23.46 17.76 1.30
CA THR A 58 -22.14 18.08 1.87
C THR A 58 -21.66 19.47 1.46
N GLU A 59 -21.90 19.89 0.21
CA GLU A 59 -21.57 21.25 -0.25
C GLU A 59 -22.38 22.35 0.50
N LEU A 60 -23.63 22.06 0.88
CA LEU A 60 -24.51 23.01 1.58
C LEU A 60 -24.24 23.11 3.09
N ILE A 61 -23.86 22.00 3.73
CA ILE A 61 -23.64 21.93 5.18
C ILE A 61 -22.15 22.01 5.57
N GLY A 62 -21.24 21.82 4.62
CA GLY A 62 -19.81 21.72 4.86
C GLY A 62 -19.41 20.43 5.61
N GLY A 63 -18.16 20.37 6.07
CA GLY A 63 -17.65 19.24 6.86
C GLY A 63 -17.25 18.00 6.02
N ASN A 64 -16.79 16.97 6.73
CA ASN A 64 -16.33 15.72 6.15
C ASN A 64 -17.16 14.56 6.71
N TRP A 65 -17.93 13.91 5.85
CA TRP A 65 -18.93 12.94 6.27
C TRP A 65 -18.64 11.56 5.70
N ARG A 66 -18.77 10.56 6.57
CA ARG A 66 -19.01 9.17 6.20
C ARG A 66 -20.52 8.97 6.14
N VAL A 67 -21.01 8.38 5.05
CA VAL A 67 -22.45 8.23 4.83
C VAL A 67 -22.84 6.77 4.69
N GLU A 68 -23.84 6.35 5.46
CA GLU A 68 -24.41 5.01 5.40
C GLU A 68 -25.87 5.07 4.93
N TRP A 69 -26.19 4.32 3.87
CA TRP A 69 -27.53 4.23 3.30
C TRP A 69 -28.28 3.01 3.85
N LYS A 70 -29.20 3.23 4.78
CA LYS A 70 -30.07 2.19 5.33
C LYS A 70 -31.35 2.10 4.52
N THR A 71 -31.22 1.57 3.30
CA THR A 71 -32.28 1.57 2.28
C THR A 71 -33.59 0.95 2.76
N GLN A 72 -33.54 -0.12 3.58
CA GLN A 72 -34.74 -0.77 4.13
C GLN A 72 -35.46 0.11 5.16
N ALA A 73 -34.73 0.90 5.94
CA ALA A 73 -35.30 1.84 6.92
C ALA A 73 -35.67 3.20 6.32
N SER A 74 -35.35 3.42 5.04
CA SER A 74 -35.42 4.74 4.38
C SER A 74 -34.68 5.83 5.18
N GLU A 75 -33.51 5.45 5.68
CA GLU A 75 -32.63 6.29 6.48
C GLU A 75 -31.29 6.51 5.77
N VAL A 76 -30.75 7.72 5.91
CA VAL A 76 -29.38 8.06 5.53
C VAL A 76 -28.67 8.62 6.75
N VAL A 77 -27.59 7.97 7.16
CA VAL A 77 -26.84 8.36 8.36
C VAL A 77 -25.57 9.08 7.94
N PHE A 78 -25.43 10.33 8.35
CA PHE A 78 -24.22 11.15 8.19
C PHE A 78 -23.44 11.12 9.50
N MET A 79 -22.22 10.61 9.43
CA MET A 79 -21.30 10.50 10.57
C MET A 79 -20.05 11.33 10.26
N PRO A 80 -19.54 12.14 11.20
CA PRO A 80 -18.27 12.83 11.00
C PRO A 80 -17.17 11.82 10.66
N LYS A 81 -16.31 12.14 9.69
CA LYS A 81 -15.11 11.32 9.44
C LYS A 81 -14.25 11.32 10.71
N PRO A 82 -13.86 10.13 11.22
CA PRO A 82 -13.10 10.04 12.45
C PRO A 82 -11.68 10.54 12.23
N GLU A 83 -11.02 10.90 13.33
CA GLU A 83 -9.57 10.92 13.35
C GLU A 83 -9.08 9.48 13.43
N LEU A 84 -8.15 9.09 12.54
CA LEU A 84 -7.55 7.77 12.58
C LEU A 84 -6.44 7.72 13.62
N ASP A 85 -6.35 6.59 14.32
CA ASP A 85 -5.25 6.31 15.21
C ASP A 85 -3.92 6.39 14.45
N ARG A 86 -2.90 6.98 15.10
CA ARG A 86 -1.55 7.07 14.51
C ARG A 86 -0.91 5.70 14.30
N VAL A 87 -1.35 4.70 15.05
CA VAL A 87 -0.84 3.33 14.98
C VAL A 87 -2.04 2.41 14.83
N ILE A 88 -2.06 1.69 13.71
CA ILE A 88 -3.04 0.65 13.45
C ILE A 88 -2.28 -0.67 13.43
N TYR A 89 -2.73 -1.62 14.23
CA TYR A 89 -2.19 -2.98 14.18
C TYR A 89 -2.88 -3.74 13.05
N PRO A 90 -2.12 -4.34 12.12
CA PRO A 90 -2.71 -5.12 11.04
C PRO A 90 -3.41 -6.36 11.60
N THR A 91 -4.43 -6.83 10.90
CA THR A 91 -5.08 -8.11 11.22
C THR A 91 -4.04 -9.25 11.17
N PRO A 92 -3.98 -10.13 12.19
CA PRO A 92 -3.02 -11.23 12.19
C PRO A 92 -3.16 -12.11 10.95
N VAL A 93 -2.03 -12.35 10.27
CA VAL A 93 -1.96 -13.24 9.11
C VAL A 93 -1.57 -14.64 9.58
N PRO A 94 -2.37 -15.69 9.30
CA PRO A 94 -2.01 -17.06 9.63
C PRO A 94 -0.72 -17.46 8.91
N ALA A 95 0.23 -18.05 9.66
CA ALA A 95 1.46 -18.56 9.09
C ALA A 95 1.20 -19.83 8.25
N VAL A 96 1.68 -19.85 7.00
CA VAL A 96 1.71 -21.06 6.19
C VAL A 96 2.71 -22.07 6.75
N ARG A 97 2.46 -23.36 6.52
CA ARG A 97 3.22 -24.47 7.10
C ARG A 97 4.09 -25.22 6.09
N SER A 98 3.96 -24.91 4.81
CA SER A 98 4.74 -25.53 3.74
C SER A 98 4.88 -24.62 2.52
N ILE A 99 5.85 -24.93 1.66
CA ILE A 99 6.04 -24.25 0.36
C ILE A 99 4.80 -24.46 -0.53
N ALA A 100 4.24 -25.67 -0.57
CA ALA A 100 3.04 -25.97 -1.36
C ALA A 100 1.84 -25.12 -0.93
N GLU A 101 1.67 -24.90 0.38
CA GLU A 101 0.65 -23.99 0.90
C GLU A 101 0.92 -22.53 0.53
N ALA A 102 2.17 -22.06 0.65
CA ALA A 102 2.54 -20.69 0.26
C ALA A 102 2.22 -20.40 -1.22
N VAL A 103 2.57 -21.36 -2.10
CA VAL A 103 2.29 -21.30 -3.54
C VAL A 103 0.77 -21.33 -3.80
N GLY A 104 0.06 -22.30 -3.22
CA GLY A 104 -1.38 -22.45 -3.41
C GLY A 104 -2.22 -21.28 -2.90
N GLN A 105 -1.74 -20.52 -1.91
CA GLN A 105 -2.43 -19.35 -1.37
C GLN A 105 -2.11 -18.04 -2.11
N TYR A 106 -1.14 -18.01 -3.03
CA TYR A 106 -0.67 -16.76 -3.63
C TYR A 106 -1.81 -15.96 -4.29
N ARG A 107 -2.65 -16.60 -5.11
CA ARG A 107 -3.74 -15.94 -5.86
C ARG A 107 -4.80 -15.29 -4.95
N GLN A 108 -5.03 -15.84 -3.76
CA GLN A 108 -5.98 -15.30 -2.78
C GLN A 108 -5.33 -14.40 -1.72
N THR A 109 -4.01 -14.18 -1.79
CA THR A 109 -3.30 -13.38 -0.81
C THR A 109 -3.67 -11.90 -0.98
N ARG A 110 -4.07 -11.27 0.13
CA ARG A 110 -4.26 -9.83 0.26
C ARG A 110 -3.52 -9.34 1.50
N PHE A 111 -2.93 -8.17 1.41
CA PHE A 111 -2.17 -7.56 2.50
C PHE A 111 -2.87 -6.29 2.98
N ALA A 112 -3.64 -6.40 4.05
CA ALA A 112 -4.25 -5.25 4.72
C ALA A 112 -3.18 -4.36 5.34
N TYR A 113 -3.20 -3.06 5.02
CA TYR A 113 -2.19 -2.12 5.48
C TYR A 113 -2.74 -0.89 6.22
N GLY A 114 -4.06 -0.74 6.28
CA GLY A 114 -4.68 0.35 7.02
C GLY A 114 -6.19 0.40 6.84
N VAL A 115 -6.79 1.46 7.34
CA VAL A 115 -8.18 1.83 7.10
C VAL A 115 -8.24 3.23 6.51
N ASP A 116 -9.22 3.50 5.67
CA ASP A 116 -9.50 4.85 5.20
C ASP A 116 -10.38 5.64 6.20
N LEU A 117 -10.69 6.89 5.86
CA LEU A 117 -11.57 7.72 6.68
C LEU A 117 -13.04 7.28 6.66
N ASP A 118 -13.38 6.34 5.79
CA ASP A 118 -14.69 5.68 5.77
C ASP A 118 -14.66 4.36 6.58
N LEU A 119 -13.55 4.09 7.30
CA LEU A 119 -13.28 2.90 8.09
C LEU A 119 -13.22 1.60 7.27
N GLY A 120 -13.06 1.73 5.94
CA GLY A 120 -12.85 0.61 5.04
C GLY A 120 -11.41 0.11 5.11
N VAL A 121 -11.23 -1.20 5.28
CA VAL A 121 -9.90 -1.83 5.22
C VAL A 121 -9.30 -1.63 3.85
N GLN A 122 -8.07 -1.12 3.82
CA GLN A 122 -7.28 -0.94 2.62
C GLN A 122 -6.29 -2.10 2.50
N GLU A 123 -6.33 -2.78 1.36
CA GLU A 123 -5.53 -3.96 1.08
C GLU A 123 -4.75 -3.81 -0.21
N TRP A 124 -3.56 -4.40 -0.24
CA TRP A 124 -2.82 -4.61 -1.46
C TRP A 124 -3.12 -6.01 -2.02
N ASP A 125 -3.53 -6.07 -3.29
CA ASP A 125 -3.66 -7.28 -4.09
C ASP A 125 -2.46 -7.42 -5.05
N PRO A 126 -1.52 -8.33 -4.77
CA PRO A 126 -0.36 -8.53 -5.62
C PRO A 126 -0.68 -9.15 -6.99
N LEU A 127 -1.86 -9.76 -7.15
CA LEU A 127 -2.28 -10.34 -8.43
C LEU A 127 -2.79 -9.25 -9.39
N ASP A 128 -3.51 -8.27 -8.86
CA ASP A 128 -4.01 -7.12 -9.62
C ASP A 128 -2.92 -6.06 -9.86
N SER A 129 -2.12 -5.78 -8.82
CA SER A 129 -0.98 -4.85 -8.90
C SER A 129 0.29 -5.50 -8.33
N PRO A 130 1.19 -6.05 -9.16
CA PRO A 130 2.39 -6.73 -8.68
C PRO A 130 3.43 -5.80 -8.04
N HIS A 131 3.26 -4.48 -8.16
CA HIS A 131 4.19 -3.47 -7.68
C HIS A 131 3.47 -2.40 -6.87
N THR A 132 4.18 -1.85 -5.88
CA THR A 132 3.70 -0.78 -5.00
C THR A 132 4.80 0.26 -4.84
N LEU A 133 4.41 1.54 -4.89
CA LEU A 133 5.30 2.67 -4.59
C LEU A 133 4.83 3.36 -3.32
N VAL A 134 5.72 3.49 -2.33
CA VAL A 134 5.43 4.14 -1.06
C VAL A 134 6.14 5.50 -1.00
N GLY A 135 5.35 6.57 -0.99
CA GLY A 135 5.84 7.95 -0.92
C GLY A 135 5.54 8.60 0.44
N GLY A 136 6.37 9.55 0.85
CA GLY A 136 6.15 10.30 2.08
C GLY A 136 7.41 10.99 2.59
N LYS A 137 7.22 12.07 3.36
CA LYS A 137 8.32 12.79 4.02
C LYS A 137 9.01 11.90 5.08
N THR A 138 10.17 12.33 5.57
CA THR A 138 10.82 11.70 6.74
C THR A 138 9.84 11.69 7.92
N GLY A 139 9.77 10.56 8.63
CA GLY A 139 8.83 10.40 9.76
C GLY A 139 7.39 10.05 9.37
N ALA A 140 7.05 9.96 8.07
CA ALA A 140 5.69 9.59 7.62
C ALA A 140 5.35 8.10 7.78
N GLY A 141 6.22 7.29 8.39
CA GLY A 141 5.94 5.87 8.66
C GLY A 141 6.28 4.90 7.52
N LYS A 142 6.97 5.33 6.44
CA LYS A 142 7.32 4.45 5.29
C LYS A 142 7.98 3.13 5.71
N THR A 143 9.03 3.19 6.55
CA THR A 143 9.74 1.98 6.99
C THR A 143 8.88 1.11 7.91
N VAL A 144 7.98 1.70 8.70
CA VAL A 144 7.01 0.93 9.51
C VAL A 144 6.05 0.17 8.60
N TYR A 145 5.50 0.84 7.58
CA TYR A 145 4.67 0.21 6.55
C TYR A 145 5.40 -0.95 5.86
N LEU A 146 6.65 -0.73 5.42
CA LEU A 146 7.45 -1.77 4.77
C LEU A 146 7.70 -2.97 5.71
N ARG A 147 8.00 -2.72 7.00
CA ARG A 147 8.15 -3.80 7.99
C ARG A 147 6.85 -4.61 8.15
N THR A 148 5.72 -3.94 8.25
CA THR A 148 4.41 -4.61 8.31
C THR A 148 4.19 -5.49 7.08
N LEU A 149 4.51 -4.99 5.88
CA LEU A 149 4.38 -5.76 4.66
C LEU A 149 5.34 -6.97 4.61
N ILE A 150 6.60 -6.80 5.01
CA ILE A 150 7.59 -7.88 5.12
C ILE A 150 7.06 -8.98 6.03
N MET A 151 6.57 -8.63 7.21
CA MET A 151 6.07 -9.61 8.19
C MET A 151 4.86 -10.38 7.65
N MET A 152 3.90 -9.68 7.02
CA MET A 152 2.74 -10.35 6.43
C MET A 152 3.13 -11.29 5.29
N ALA A 153 4.02 -10.85 4.38
CA ALA A 153 4.51 -11.69 3.30
C ALA A 153 5.33 -12.88 3.82
N ALA A 154 6.10 -12.66 4.88
CA ALA A 154 6.87 -13.70 5.53
C ALA A 154 5.95 -14.79 6.14
N LEU A 155 4.86 -14.38 6.79
CA LEU A 155 3.82 -15.30 7.29
C LEU A 155 3.11 -16.05 6.16
N ARG A 156 3.00 -15.47 4.96
CA ARG A 156 2.52 -16.15 3.75
C ARG A 156 3.57 -17.04 3.09
N GLY A 157 4.77 -17.16 3.67
CA GLY A 157 5.85 -18.03 3.18
C GLY A 157 6.57 -17.49 1.95
N TRP A 158 6.42 -16.21 1.62
CA TRP A 158 7.10 -15.61 0.46
C TRP A 158 8.60 -15.53 0.72
N ALA A 159 9.41 -15.61 -0.34
CA ALA A 159 10.84 -15.31 -0.25
C ALA A 159 11.04 -13.78 -0.21
N ILE A 160 11.77 -13.29 0.78
CA ILE A 160 11.97 -11.87 1.01
C ILE A 160 13.39 -11.46 0.61
N VAL A 161 13.48 -10.37 -0.16
CA VAL A 161 14.74 -9.74 -0.59
C VAL A 161 14.68 -8.26 -0.26
N LEU A 162 15.61 -7.79 0.55
CA LEU A 162 15.65 -6.43 1.07
C LEU A 162 16.86 -5.68 0.52
N VAL A 163 16.60 -4.56 -0.13
CA VAL A 163 17.61 -3.64 -0.65
C VAL A 163 17.57 -2.35 0.19
N ASP A 164 18.53 -2.22 1.10
CA ASP A 164 18.67 -1.12 2.05
C ASP A 164 20.10 -0.56 1.98
N PHE A 165 20.41 0.10 0.86
CA PHE A 165 21.76 0.61 0.56
C PHE A 165 22.27 1.68 1.56
N LYS A 166 21.41 2.17 2.46
CA LYS A 166 21.78 3.09 3.55
C LYS A 166 22.18 2.34 4.83
N GLY A 167 21.77 1.07 4.94
CA GLY A 167 22.04 0.15 6.03
C GLY A 167 21.19 0.40 7.27
N GLY A 168 20.89 -0.69 7.99
CA GLY A 168 20.34 -0.67 9.34
C GLY A 168 18.83 -0.52 9.45
N SER A 169 18.10 -0.27 8.37
CA SER A 169 16.63 -0.18 8.41
C SER A 169 15.99 -1.54 8.66
N PHE A 170 16.65 -2.61 8.22
CA PHE A 170 16.10 -3.98 8.23
C PHE A 170 16.98 -4.99 8.97
N SER A 171 17.87 -4.55 9.86
CA SER A 171 18.72 -5.45 10.66
C SER A 171 17.92 -6.44 11.51
N ASP A 172 16.71 -6.07 11.92
CA ASP A 172 15.82 -6.91 12.74
C ASP A 172 15.34 -8.17 12.01
N PHE A 173 15.52 -8.22 10.68
CA PHE A 173 15.18 -9.37 9.84
C PHE A 173 16.35 -10.32 9.59
N VAL A 174 17.55 -10.03 10.11
CA VAL A 174 18.68 -10.95 10.02
C VAL A 174 18.34 -12.27 10.73
N GLY A 175 18.52 -13.39 10.02
CA GLY A 175 18.22 -14.72 10.53
C GLY A 175 16.75 -15.15 10.44
N TRP A 176 15.86 -14.31 9.88
CA TRP A 176 14.49 -14.74 9.60
C TRP A 176 14.46 -15.83 8.51
N PRO A 177 13.66 -16.91 8.67
CA PRO A 177 13.78 -18.12 7.85
C PRO A 177 13.67 -17.91 6.33
N ASN A 178 12.83 -16.98 5.90
CA ASN A 178 12.54 -16.70 4.49
C ASN A 178 13.06 -15.32 4.03
N VAL A 179 13.93 -14.69 4.82
CA VAL A 179 14.67 -13.49 4.38
C VAL A 179 16.00 -13.95 3.80
N HIS A 180 16.09 -13.94 2.47
CA HIS A 180 17.21 -14.58 1.76
C HIS A 180 18.39 -13.62 1.54
N ILE A 181 18.11 -12.34 1.33
CA ILE A 181 19.12 -11.33 1.01
C ILE A 181 18.75 -10.02 1.72
N ILE A 182 19.73 -9.42 2.39
CA ILE A 182 19.68 -8.03 2.87
C ILE A 182 20.94 -7.36 2.32
N SER A 183 20.80 -6.52 1.29
CA SER A 183 21.94 -5.79 0.71
C SER A 183 22.06 -4.42 1.35
N SER A 184 23.25 -4.09 1.85
CA SER A 184 23.47 -2.89 2.66
C SER A 184 24.39 -1.84 2.03
N ASP A 185 25.12 -2.21 0.98
CA ASP A 185 25.91 -1.27 0.17
C ASP A 185 25.38 -1.17 -1.28
N PRO A 186 25.74 -0.10 -2.02
CA PRO A 186 25.26 0.11 -3.38
C PRO A 186 25.61 -0.99 -4.39
N TYR A 187 26.78 -1.63 -4.30
CA TYR A 187 27.19 -2.68 -5.24
C TYR A 187 26.48 -4.00 -4.95
N GLU A 188 26.36 -4.37 -3.68
CA GLU A 188 25.50 -5.50 -3.25
C GLU A 188 24.06 -5.28 -3.71
N SER A 189 23.55 -4.05 -3.58
CA SER A 189 22.20 -3.68 -4.00
C SER A 189 22.00 -3.84 -5.51
N ILE A 190 22.96 -3.37 -6.31
CA ILE A 190 22.96 -3.58 -7.77
C ILE A 190 22.98 -5.06 -8.12
N ALA A 191 23.87 -5.84 -7.51
CA ALA A 191 24.00 -7.27 -7.75
C ALA A 191 22.71 -8.04 -7.37
N THR A 192 22.09 -7.64 -6.26
CA THR A 192 20.83 -8.21 -5.76
C THR A 192 19.68 -7.94 -6.73
N ILE A 193 19.52 -6.69 -7.18
CA ILE A 193 18.50 -6.33 -8.17
C ILE A 193 18.73 -7.08 -9.49
N HIS A 194 19.98 -7.13 -9.97
CA HIS A 194 20.32 -7.87 -11.18
C HIS A 194 20.03 -9.38 -11.04
N ARG A 195 20.28 -9.97 -9.87
CA ARG A 195 19.92 -11.37 -9.58
C ARG A 195 18.41 -11.60 -9.64
N MET A 196 17.61 -10.68 -9.10
CA MET A 196 16.15 -10.79 -9.15
C MET A 196 15.62 -10.64 -10.57
N TYR A 197 16.19 -9.72 -11.36
CA TYR A 197 15.89 -9.59 -12.79
C TYR A 197 16.18 -10.89 -13.54
N LYS A 198 17.34 -11.52 -13.33
CA LYS A 198 17.69 -12.80 -13.97
C LYS A 198 16.75 -13.93 -13.57
N LEU A 199 16.38 -14.02 -12.31
CA LEU A 199 15.39 -15.01 -11.85
C LEU A 199 14.03 -14.81 -12.53
N GLN A 200 13.58 -13.57 -12.69
CA GLN A 200 12.34 -13.24 -13.39
C GLN A 200 12.41 -13.62 -14.86
N ASP A 201 13.51 -13.30 -15.54
CA ASP A 201 13.75 -13.65 -16.94
C ASP A 201 13.71 -15.17 -17.14
N ASP A 202 14.38 -15.94 -16.27
CA ASP A 202 14.36 -17.41 -16.30
C ASP A 202 12.97 -18.01 -16.05
N ARG A 203 12.16 -17.39 -15.17
CA ARG A 203 10.76 -17.79 -14.95
C ARG A 203 9.90 -17.53 -16.18
N ASN A 204 10.05 -16.37 -16.80
CA ASN A 204 9.33 -16.01 -18.02
C ASN A 204 9.73 -16.88 -19.22
N ALA A 205 11.02 -17.22 -19.34
CA ALA A 205 11.52 -18.08 -20.40
C ALA A 205 10.92 -19.50 -20.31
N ARG A 206 10.81 -20.05 -19.10
CA ARG A 206 10.19 -21.37 -18.86
C ARG A 206 8.69 -21.38 -19.14
N ALA A 207 7.99 -20.33 -18.71
CA ALA A 207 6.55 -20.18 -18.91
C ALA A 207 6.15 -19.63 -20.29
N ARG A 208 7.10 -19.42 -21.20
CA ARG A 208 6.89 -18.75 -22.51
C ARG A 208 5.78 -19.39 -23.34
N TRP A 209 5.66 -20.71 -23.27
CA TRP A 209 4.68 -21.49 -24.03
C TRP A 209 3.61 -22.14 -23.15
N ASP A 210 3.79 -22.08 -21.83
CA ASP A 210 2.88 -22.66 -20.85
C ASP A 210 2.91 -21.82 -19.56
N GLN A 211 1.88 -20.99 -19.40
CA GLN A 211 1.79 -20.05 -18.28
C GLN A 211 1.43 -20.75 -16.97
N THR A 212 0.96 -22.00 -16.96
CA THR A 212 0.67 -22.71 -15.71
C THR A 212 1.94 -22.97 -14.91
N GLN A 213 3.11 -22.94 -15.55
CA GLN A 213 4.40 -22.99 -14.85
C GLN A 213 4.62 -21.82 -13.89
N TRP A 214 3.90 -20.69 -14.03
CA TRP A 214 3.94 -19.62 -13.03
C TRP A 214 3.28 -20.03 -11.72
N ASP A 215 2.28 -20.90 -11.77
CA ASP A 215 1.50 -21.30 -10.60
C ASP A 215 2.31 -22.15 -9.60
N ASP A 216 3.44 -22.73 -10.01
CA ASP A 216 4.31 -23.54 -9.14
C ASP A 216 5.44 -22.72 -8.49
N ASN A 217 5.56 -21.43 -8.81
CA ASN A 217 6.67 -20.61 -8.33
C ASN A 217 6.40 -20.03 -6.94
N LEU A 218 7.37 -20.17 -6.04
CA LEU A 218 7.36 -19.42 -4.78
C LEU A 218 7.35 -17.90 -5.07
N PRO A 219 6.42 -17.13 -4.48
CA PRO A 219 6.39 -15.68 -4.64
C PRO A 219 7.59 -15.01 -3.96
N TYR A 220 8.07 -13.93 -4.58
CA TYR A 220 9.15 -13.09 -4.03
C TYR A 220 8.61 -11.70 -3.70
N LEU A 221 8.90 -11.21 -2.51
CA LEU A 221 8.76 -9.79 -2.17
C LEU A 221 10.15 -9.15 -2.21
N VAL A 222 10.36 -8.26 -3.18
CA VAL A 222 11.57 -7.44 -3.29
C VAL A 222 11.25 -6.03 -2.80
N ILE A 223 11.95 -5.58 -1.77
CA ILE A 223 11.80 -4.22 -1.23
C ILE A 223 13.05 -3.43 -1.53
N VAL A 224 12.86 -2.24 -2.08
CA VAL A 224 13.92 -1.24 -2.25
C VAL A 224 13.55 -0.03 -1.40
N ASP A 225 14.20 0.12 -0.26
CA ASP A 225 14.01 1.31 0.57
C ASP A 225 14.83 2.48 0.01
N GLU A 226 14.38 3.71 0.27
CA GLU A 226 15.04 4.94 -0.17
C GLU A 226 15.36 4.98 -1.69
N ALA A 227 14.49 4.41 -2.53
CA ALA A 227 14.70 4.26 -3.98
C ALA A 227 15.10 5.57 -4.71
N ALA A 228 14.58 6.72 -4.27
CA ALA A 228 14.94 8.02 -4.83
C ALA A 228 16.43 8.36 -4.61
N GLN A 229 16.95 8.07 -3.42
CA GLN A 229 18.37 8.23 -3.12
C GLN A 229 19.22 7.17 -3.85
N PHE A 230 18.71 5.94 -3.95
CA PHE A 230 19.38 4.88 -4.70
C PHE A 230 19.60 5.27 -6.16
N LYS A 231 18.59 5.86 -6.82
CA LYS A 231 18.72 6.41 -8.19
C LYS A 231 19.87 7.40 -8.31
N VAL A 232 20.01 8.33 -7.36
CA VAL A 232 21.12 9.31 -7.36
C VAL A 232 22.47 8.61 -7.23
N VAL A 233 22.57 7.58 -6.39
CA VAL A 233 23.79 6.78 -6.26
C VAL A 233 24.11 6.05 -7.57
N LEU A 234 23.10 5.42 -8.20
CA LEU A 234 23.27 4.74 -9.48
C LEU A 234 23.74 5.70 -10.58
N GLU A 235 23.16 6.88 -10.69
CA GLU A 235 23.58 7.90 -11.68
C GLU A 235 25.04 8.32 -11.45
N ARG A 236 25.46 8.49 -10.20
CA ARG A 236 26.87 8.80 -9.87
C ARG A 236 27.81 7.66 -10.23
N LEU A 237 27.45 6.42 -9.88
CA LEU A 237 28.25 5.24 -10.21
C LEU A 237 28.35 5.06 -11.72
N TRP A 238 27.24 5.23 -12.43
CA TRP A 238 27.19 5.19 -13.88
C TRP A 238 28.11 6.24 -14.48
N ASN A 239 28.00 7.51 -14.08
CA ASN A 239 28.83 8.58 -14.62
C ASN A 239 30.33 8.40 -14.30
N ASN A 240 30.66 7.85 -13.12
CA ASN A 240 32.04 7.58 -12.73
C ASN A 240 32.64 6.36 -13.46
N GLY A 241 31.82 5.34 -13.74
CA GLY A 241 32.22 4.15 -14.52
C GLY A 241 32.20 4.38 -16.03
N SER A 242 31.40 5.33 -16.52
CA SER A 242 31.25 5.69 -17.95
C SER A 242 32.29 6.66 -18.46
N ASN A 243 33.22 7.14 -17.62
CA ASN A 243 34.29 8.03 -18.05
C ASN A 243 35.51 7.19 -18.49
N PRO A 244 35.78 7.00 -19.80
CA PRO A 244 36.85 6.11 -20.27
C PRO A 244 38.27 6.60 -19.90
N LYS A 245 38.38 7.79 -19.30
CA LYS A 245 39.66 8.45 -18.96
C LYS A 245 40.24 8.06 -17.59
N THR A 246 39.45 7.49 -16.68
CA THR A 246 39.90 7.16 -15.31
C THR A 246 40.15 5.66 -15.09
N GLY A 247 39.56 4.78 -15.89
CA GLY A 247 39.72 3.31 -15.79
C GLY A 247 41.12 2.77 -16.12
N ARG A 248 42.06 3.62 -16.56
CA ARG A 248 43.45 3.22 -16.89
C ARG A 248 44.46 3.47 -15.77
N LYS A 249 44.09 4.13 -14.66
CA LYS A 249 45.04 4.47 -13.59
C LYS A 249 45.09 3.47 -12.42
N ASN A 250 44.06 2.64 -12.24
CA ASN A 250 43.99 1.65 -11.16
C ASN A 250 43.85 0.21 -11.68
N ALA A 251 44.47 -0.11 -12.82
CA ALA A 251 44.69 -1.51 -13.18
C ALA A 251 45.71 -2.09 -12.20
N LEU A 252 45.31 -3.13 -11.45
CA LEU A 252 46.25 -3.96 -10.69
C LEU A 252 47.41 -4.35 -11.63
N PRO A 253 48.67 -4.27 -11.17
CA PRO A 253 49.80 -4.63 -12.00
C PRO A 253 49.61 -6.07 -12.48
N SER A 254 49.72 -6.28 -13.80
CA SER A 254 49.69 -7.61 -14.41
C SER A 254 50.68 -8.52 -13.68
N PRO A 255 50.34 -9.79 -13.39
CA PRO A 255 51.30 -10.71 -12.79
C PRO A 255 52.52 -10.79 -13.70
N LYS A 256 53.70 -10.43 -13.20
CA LYS A 256 54.96 -10.65 -13.92
C LYS A 256 55.05 -12.15 -14.19
N SER A 257 55.20 -12.52 -15.45
CA SER A 257 55.41 -13.90 -15.87
C SER A 257 56.59 -14.49 -15.10
N THR A 258 56.30 -15.35 -14.12
CA THR A 258 57.33 -16.15 -13.47
C THR A 258 57.68 -17.25 -14.46
N LYS A 259 58.83 -17.12 -15.13
CA LYS A 259 59.43 -18.25 -15.84
C LYS A 259 59.78 -19.29 -14.78
N TRP A 260 59.22 -20.48 -14.92
CA TRP A 260 59.64 -21.65 -14.16
C TRP A 260 61.06 -22.03 -14.61
N PRO A 261 62.00 -22.29 -13.68
CA PRO A 261 63.26 -22.94 -14.05
C PRO A 261 62.98 -24.37 -14.48
N GLY A 262 63.69 -24.81 -15.53
CA GLY A 262 63.54 -26.13 -16.16
C GLY A 262 64.11 -27.28 -15.34
#